data_AF-A0A9R1UGQ5-F1
#
_entry.id   AF-A0A9R1UGQ5-F1
#
_cell.length_a   1.000
_cell.length_b   1.000
_cell.length_c   1.000
_cell.angle_alpha   90.00
_cell.angle_beta   90.00
_cell.angle_gamma   90.00
#
_symmetry.space_group_name_H-M   'P 1'
#
loop_
_entity.id
_entity.type
_entity.pdbx_description
1 polymer ?
#
loop_
_entity_poly.entity_id
_entity_poly.type
_entity_poly.pdbx_seq_one_letter_code
_entity_poly.pdbx_strand_id
1 'polypeptide(L)'
;MVHIGAVKFLIKSQFQARINSPIKMALFDNRITDRQDCILGAAKGNLAYQKFMFSVSPKFALDLKSANIDKTLSFIHHFERSDLMSPGDKPFTITYLIGYALTNSHHSIDYKKDEYIELDDVFSEIGHVKDKKLCDINPQENSWVLNIARNKKALGETLRPRISMDSLHIGESSERNDNNLIRHMSLKIDSLRQNIKQITEIINE
;
A
#
# COMPACT_ATOMS: atom_id res chain seq x y z
N MET A 1 -7.92 0.87 -10.63
CA MET A 1 -7.73 1.66 -9.39
C MET A 1 -7.58 3.12 -9.78
N VAL A 2 -7.87 4.04 -8.87
CA VAL A 2 -7.59 5.47 -9.01
C VAL A 2 -6.54 5.86 -7.99
N HIS A 3 -5.44 6.45 -8.43
CA HIS A 3 -4.49 7.12 -7.55
C HIS A 3 -4.83 8.60 -7.47
N ILE A 4 -5.02 9.13 -6.26
CA ILE A 4 -5.25 10.56 -6.05
C ILE A 4 -3.89 11.21 -5.75
N GLY A 5 -3.38 11.97 -6.70
CA GLY A 5 -2.09 12.66 -6.58
C GLY A 5 -2.22 13.88 -5.68
N ALA A 6 -3.01 14.86 -6.13
CA ALA A 6 -3.24 16.11 -5.42
C ALA A 6 -4.67 16.62 -5.61
N VAL A 7 -5.16 17.34 -4.62
CA VAL A 7 -6.43 18.06 -4.63
C VAL A 7 -6.15 19.51 -4.28
N LYS A 8 -6.44 20.42 -5.20
CA LYS A 8 -6.23 21.86 -5.03
C LYS A 8 -7.57 22.56 -4.85
N PHE A 9 -7.68 23.39 -3.82
CA PHE A 9 -8.85 24.19 -3.52
C PHE A 9 -8.54 25.67 -3.67
N LEU A 10 -9.42 26.39 -4.36
CA LEU A 10 -9.44 27.85 -4.44
C LEU A 10 -10.76 28.34 -3.88
N ILE A 11 -10.70 29.15 -2.82
CA ILE A 11 -11.84 29.86 -2.28
C ILE A 11 -11.75 31.31 -2.69
N LYS A 12 -12.86 31.87 -3.18
CA LYS A 12 -12.94 33.27 -3.61
C LYS A 12 -14.12 33.97 -2.95
N SER A 13 -13.87 35.10 -2.30
CA SER A 13 -14.91 35.96 -1.71
C SER A 13 -15.84 36.53 -2.78
N GLN A 14 -17.10 36.73 -2.39
CA GLN A 14 -18.08 37.51 -3.16
C GLN A 14 -18.20 38.96 -2.68
N PHE A 15 -17.34 39.36 -1.73
CA PHE A 15 -17.27 40.71 -1.17
C PHE A 15 -15.92 41.36 -1.50
N GLN A 16 -15.85 42.68 -1.30
CA GLN A 16 -14.67 43.50 -1.59
C GLN A 16 -13.45 43.07 -0.76
N ALA A 17 -12.25 43.33 -1.30
CA ALA A 17 -11.01 43.09 -0.55
C ALA A 17 -10.98 43.88 0.77
N ARG A 18 -10.10 43.45 1.67
CA ARG A 18 -9.79 44.06 2.99
C ARG A 18 -10.85 43.88 4.06
N ILE A 19 -11.86 43.05 3.83
CA ILE A 19 -12.79 42.62 4.88
C ILE A 19 -12.16 41.43 5.61
N ASN A 20 -11.96 41.58 6.93
CA ASN A 20 -11.45 40.51 7.77
C ASN A 20 -12.48 39.37 7.87
N SER A 21 -12.18 38.26 7.20
CA SER A 21 -13.11 37.16 6.98
C SER A 21 -12.40 35.82 7.19
N PRO A 22 -12.18 35.41 8.45
CA PRO A 22 -11.51 34.16 8.76
C PRO A 22 -12.32 32.94 8.29
N ILE A 23 -11.60 31.95 7.77
CA ILE A 23 -12.17 30.70 7.28
C ILE A 23 -11.32 29.51 7.70
N LYS A 24 -11.98 28.44 8.13
CA LYS A 24 -11.38 27.14 8.44
C LYS A 24 -11.83 26.12 7.40
N MET A 25 -10.92 25.30 6.91
CA MET A 25 -11.18 24.29 5.89
C MET A 25 -10.46 23.00 6.26
N ALA A 26 -11.08 21.88 5.92
CA ALA A 26 -10.44 20.59 6.05
C ALA A 26 -10.99 19.59 5.03
N LEU A 27 -10.10 18.73 4.56
CA LEU A 27 -10.38 17.60 3.70
C LEU A 27 -10.30 16.32 4.52
N PHE A 28 -11.32 15.47 4.40
CA PHE A 28 -11.47 14.23 5.16
C PHE A 28 -11.67 13.02 4.25
N ASP A 29 -11.21 11.87 4.72
CA ASP A 29 -11.65 10.56 4.25
C ASP A 29 -12.63 9.97 5.26
N ASN A 30 -13.93 10.13 4.99
CA ASN A 30 -15.02 9.69 5.87
C ASN A 30 -15.24 8.18 5.89
N ARG A 31 -14.38 7.40 5.22
CA ARG A 31 -14.34 5.93 5.35
C ARG A 31 -13.54 5.50 6.58
N ILE A 32 -12.61 6.34 7.04
CA ILE A 32 -11.81 6.12 8.25
C ILE A 32 -12.65 6.53 9.46
N THR A 33 -12.82 5.62 10.42
CA THR A 33 -13.67 5.84 11.61
C THR A 33 -12.98 6.65 12.69
N ASP A 34 -11.65 6.61 12.76
CA ASP A 34 -10.88 7.44 13.70
C ASP A 34 -10.93 8.93 13.28
N ARG A 35 -11.21 9.80 14.26
CA ARG A 35 -11.44 11.23 14.02
C ARG A 35 -10.17 12.02 13.67
N GLN A 36 -8.99 11.57 14.09
CA GLN A 36 -7.74 12.24 13.77
C GLN A 36 -7.19 11.70 12.45
N ASP A 37 -7.32 10.40 12.22
CA ASP A 37 -6.79 9.75 11.02
C ASP A 37 -7.65 10.02 9.79
N CYS A 38 -8.93 10.31 9.94
CA CYS A 38 -9.79 10.69 8.82
C CYS A 38 -9.45 12.07 8.25
N ILE A 39 -8.72 12.93 8.98
CA ILE A 39 -8.26 14.21 8.45
C ILE A 39 -7.14 13.91 7.45
N LEU A 40 -7.38 14.28 6.19
CA LEU A 40 -6.34 14.29 5.17
C LEU A 40 -5.55 15.58 5.36
N GLY A 41 -6.18 16.74 5.26
CA GLY A 41 -5.49 18.00 5.50
C GLY A 41 -6.40 19.12 5.99
N ALA A 42 -5.84 20.05 6.76
CA ALA A 42 -6.57 21.18 7.30
C ALA A 42 -5.81 22.49 7.09
N ALA A 43 -6.53 23.51 6.69
CA ALA A 43 -6.02 24.86 6.49
C ALA A 43 -6.92 25.88 7.18
N LYS A 44 -6.32 26.85 7.85
CA LYS A 44 -6.99 28.05 8.36
C LYS A 44 -6.45 29.23 7.59
N GLY A 45 -7.33 30.14 7.17
CA GLY A 45 -6.94 31.30 6.38
C GLY A 45 -7.87 32.47 6.58
N ASN A 46 -7.71 33.46 5.71
CA ASN A 46 -8.54 34.66 5.68
C ASN A 46 -8.88 35.06 4.24
N LEU A 47 -10.11 35.49 3.99
CA LEU A 47 -10.56 35.96 2.68
C LEU A 47 -10.38 37.48 2.48
N ALA A 48 -9.62 38.16 3.33
CA ALA A 48 -9.31 39.58 3.19
C ALA A 48 -8.63 39.93 1.85
N TYR A 49 -7.82 39.02 1.29
CA TYR A 49 -7.22 39.18 -0.05
C TYR A 49 -8.11 38.66 -1.18
N GLN A 50 -9.41 38.48 -0.92
CA GLN A 50 -10.43 37.91 -1.79
C GLN A 50 -10.25 36.45 -2.16
N LYS A 51 -9.05 35.90 -2.11
CA LYS A 51 -8.76 34.54 -2.51
C LYS A 51 -7.93 33.86 -1.44
N PHE A 52 -8.15 32.56 -1.30
CA PHE A 52 -7.34 31.70 -0.48
C PHE A 52 -7.19 30.36 -1.20
N MET A 53 -5.97 29.86 -1.32
CA MET A 53 -5.68 28.66 -2.07
C MET A 53 -4.77 27.73 -1.28
N PHE A 54 -5.10 26.44 -1.31
CA PHE A 54 -4.29 25.40 -0.70
C PHE A 54 -4.43 24.08 -1.46
N SER A 55 -3.41 23.25 -1.40
CA SER A 55 -3.35 21.94 -2.04
C SER A 55 -3.16 20.86 -0.97
N VAL A 56 -3.79 19.70 -1.14
CA VAL A 56 -3.58 18.52 -0.30
C VAL A 56 -3.16 17.38 -1.22
N SER A 57 -2.11 16.65 -0.85
CA SER A 57 -1.58 15.50 -1.56
C SER A 57 -1.83 14.24 -0.72
N PRO A 58 -2.96 13.52 -0.91
CA PRO A 58 -3.37 12.44 0.01
C PRO A 58 -2.52 11.17 -0.12
N LYS A 59 -1.79 11.01 -1.22
CA LYS A 59 -0.82 9.93 -1.47
C LYS A 59 -1.37 8.51 -1.23
N PHE A 60 -2.62 8.26 -1.62
CA PHE A 60 -3.22 6.93 -1.59
C PHE A 60 -3.97 6.59 -2.88
N ALA A 61 -4.22 5.29 -3.07
CA ALA A 61 -5.03 4.79 -4.17
C ALA A 61 -6.33 4.14 -3.69
N LEU A 62 -7.29 4.08 -4.59
CA LEU A 62 -8.64 3.61 -4.37
C LEU A 62 -9.05 2.56 -5.39
N ASP A 63 -9.82 1.59 -4.94
CA ASP A 63 -10.60 0.79 -5.86
C ASP A 63 -11.83 1.58 -6.30
N LEU A 64 -12.04 1.65 -7.62
CA LEU A 64 -13.21 2.25 -8.25
C LEU A 64 -14.51 1.54 -7.86
N LYS A 65 -14.42 0.26 -7.49
CA LYS A 65 -15.56 -0.56 -7.06
C LYS A 65 -15.83 -0.46 -5.56
N SER A 66 -15.08 0.37 -4.83
CA SER A 66 -15.30 0.55 -3.40
C SER A 66 -16.71 1.10 -3.13
N ALA A 67 -17.45 0.44 -2.24
CA ALA A 67 -18.84 0.78 -1.93
C ALA A 67 -19.03 2.20 -1.34
N ASN A 68 -17.97 2.79 -0.76
CA ASN A 68 -18.01 4.11 -0.13
C ASN A 68 -17.03 5.09 -0.80
N ILE A 69 -16.77 4.94 -2.11
CA ILE A 69 -15.81 5.80 -2.83
C ILE A 69 -16.17 7.29 -2.75
N ASP A 70 -17.47 7.60 -2.69
CA ASP A 70 -18.03 8.95 -2.53
C ASP A 70 -17.58 9.63 -1.23
N LYS A 71 -17.30 8.86 -0.18
CA LYS A 71 -16.88 9.37 1.14
C LYS A 71 -15.39 9.69 1.22
N THR A 72 -14.63 9.37 0.17
CA THR A 72 -13.16 9.42 0.22
C THR A 72 -12.59 10.84 0.29
N LEU A 73 -13.24 11.81 -0.35
CA LEU A 73 -12.80 13.20 -0.39
C LEU A 73 -13.95 14.11 0.06
N SER A 74 -14.14 14.20 1.36
CA SER A 74 -15.16 15.06 1.96
C SER A 74 -14.54 16.40 2.35
N PHE A 75 -14.98 17.48 1.71
CA PHE A 75 -14.52 18.84 2.00
C PHE A 75 -15.47 19.53 2.97
N ILE A 76 -14.96 19.98 4.12
CA ILE A 76 -15.70 20.74 5.12
C ILE A 76 -15.06 22.11 5.27
N HIS A 77 -15.90 23.11 5.50
CA HIS A 77 -15.49 24.48 5.63
C HIS A 77 -16.37 25.18 6.66
N HIS A 78 -15.80 26.16 7.35
CA HIS A 78 -16.48 26.96 8.35
C HIS A 78 -16.04 28.41 8.22
N PHE A 79 -17.00 29.26 7.90
CA PHE A 79 -16.83 30.71 7.82
C PHE A 79 -17.19 31.32 9.17
N GLU A 80 -16.25 32.03 9.79
CA GLU A 80 -16.40 32.46 11.20
C GLU A 80 -17.33 33.67 11.36
N ARG A 81 -17.51 34.47 10.30
CA ARG A 81 -18.30 35.72 10.34
C ARG A 81 -19.75 35.47 9.91
N SER A 82 -20.64 35.23 10.87
CA SER A 82 -22.08 35.05 10.61
C SER A 82 -22.83 36.35 10.32
N ASP A 83 -22.23 37.51 10.59
CA ASP A 83 -22.81 38.85 10.50
C ASP A 83 -22.49 39.58 9.19
N LEU A 84 -21.68 38.98 8.31
CA LEU A 84 -21.16 39.67 7.12
C LEU A 84 -22.21 39.83 6.00
N MET A 85 -23.13 38.88 5.85
CA MET A 85 -24.09 38.84 4.75
C MET A 85 -25.49 38.49 5.23
N SER A 86 -26.49 38.91 4.45
CA SER A 86 -27.89 38.59 4.72
C SER A 86 -28.15 37.08 4.55
N PRO A 87 -29.14 36.51 5.26
CA PRO A 87 -29.52 35.12 5.09
C PRO A 87 -29.85 34.80 3.63
N GLY A 88 -29.20 33.76 3.08
CA GLY A 88 -29.35 33.34 1.69
C GLY A 88 -28.19 33.75 0.78
N ASP A 89 -27.45 34.80 1.14
CA ASP A 89 -26.28 35.24 0.40
C ASP A 89 -25.06 34.36 0.74
N LYS A 90 -24.25 34.06 -0.28
CA LYS A 90 -23.06 33.21 -0.13
C LYS A 90 -21.80 34.09 -0.04
N PRO A 91 -21.05 34.07 1.08
CA PRO A 91 -19.88 34.94 1.25
C PRO A 91 -18.71 34.59 0.32
N PHE A 92 -18.66 33.38 -0.24
CA PHE A 92 -17.60 32.93 -1.14
C PHE A 92 -18.07 31.81 -2.08
N THR A 93 -17.24 31.52 -3.08
CA THR A 93 -17.31 30.33 -3.92
C THR A 93 -16.10 29.42 -3.68
N ILE A 94 -16.26 28.13 -3.95
CA ILE A 94 -15.20 27.13 -3.87
C ILE A 94 -15.03 26.51 -5.24
N THR A 95 -13.80 26.49 -5.73
CA THR A 95 -13.38 25.77 -6.94
C THR A 95 -12.34 24.72 -6.53
N TYR A 96 -12.43 23.52 -7.09
CA TYR A 96 -11.46 22.46 -6.82
C TYR A 96 -10.93 21.83 -8.10
N LEU A 97 -9.70 21.34 -8.04
CA LEU A 97 -9.05 20.56 -9.10
C LEU A 97 -8.45 19.30 -8.48
N ILE A 98 -8.73 18.15 -9.09
CA ILE A 98 -8.23 16.85 -8.61
C ILE A 98 -7.33 16.26 -9.69
N GLY A 99 -6.04 16.07 -9.36
CA GLY A 99 -5.10 15.32 -10.17
C GLY A 99 -5.16 13.84 -9.81
N TYR A 100 -5.58 13.00 -10.76
CA TYR A 100 -5.68 11.56 -10.56
C TYR A 100 -5.06 10.76 -11.72
N ALA A 101 -4.65 9.53 -11.43
CA ALA A 101 -4.19 8.57 -12.42
C ALA A 101 -4.98 7.26 -12.31
N LEU A 102 -5.31 6.65 -13.44
CA LEU A 102 -5.94 5.33 -13.49
C LEU A 102 -4.88 4.26 -13.65
N THR A 103 -4.86 3.28 -12.76
CA THR A 103 -3.87 2.20 -12.77
C THR A 103 -4.52 0.83 -12.61
N ASN A 104 -3.92 -0.19 -13.22
CA ASN A 104 -4.33 -1.59 -13.06
C ASN A 104 -3.66 -2.27 -11.86
N SER A 105 -2.70 -1.60 -11.22
CA SER A 105 -1.94 -2.10 -10.08
C SER A 105 -1.72 -1.02 -9.02
N HIS A 106 -1.50 -1.46 -7.78
CA HIS A 106 -1.20 -0.61 -6.63
C HIS A 106 0.32 -0.37 -6.50
N HIS A 107 0.98 -0.02 -7.61
CA HIS A 107 2.40 0.35 -7.53
C HIS A 107 2.53 1.76 -6.95
N SER A 108 3.44 1.90 -5.99
CA SER A 108 3.82 3.18 -5.38
C SER A 108 4.21 4.14 -6.49
N ILE A 109 3.37 5.15 -6.73
CA ILE A 109 3.82 6.35 -7.44
C ILE A 109 4.53 7.17 -6.38
N ASP A 110 5.84 7.33 -6.52
CA ASP A 110 6.68 7.97 -5.51
C ASP A 110 6.38 9.48 -5.41
N TYR A 111 5.37 9.85 -4.62
CA TYR A 111 5.11 11.23 -4.19
C TYR A 111 5.93 11.59 -2.93
N LYS A 112 7.06 10.92 -2.72
CA LYS A 112 7.83 10.97 -1.47
C LYS A 112 8.46 12.34 -1.18
N LYS A 113 8.50 13.25 -2.17
CA LYS A 113 9.19 14.54 -2.07
C LYS A 113 8.29 15.77 -1.86
N ASP A 114 6.98 15.65 -2.07
CA ASP A 114 6.06 16.79 -1.97
C ASP A 114 5.48 16.91 -0.56
N GLU A 115 5.21 18.13 -0.09
CA GLU A 115 4.55 18.34 1.20
C GLU A 115 3.12 17.79 1.14
N TYR A 116 2.60 17.31 2.28
CA TYR A 116 1.27 16.71 2.30
C TYR A 116 0.18 17.78 2.09
N ILE A 117 0.43 19.00 2.53
CA ILE A 117 -0.44 20.15 2.32
C ILE A 117 0.46 21.33 1.98
N GLU A 118 0.15 22.00 0.88
CA GLU A 118 0.90 23.16 0.41
C GLU A 118 -0.01 24.38 0.41
N LEU A 119 0.51 25.48 0.94
CA LEU A 119 -0.10 26.79 0.78
C LEU A 119 0.63 27.54 -0.33
N ASP A 120 -0.09 28.24 -1.19
CA ASP A 120 0.55 29.11 -2.17
C ASP A 120 1.30 30.24 -1.45
N ASP A 121 2.51 30.57 -1.90
CA ASP A 121 3.39 31.57 -1.28
C ASP A 121 2.68 32.89 -1.02
N VAL A 122 1.79 33.30 -1.93
CA VAL A 122 1.00 34.54 -1.84
C VAL A 122 0.08 34.57 -0.62
N PHE A 123 -0.30 33.40 -0.09
CA PHE A 123 -1.20 33.28 1.06
C PHE A 123 -0.48 32.90 2.36
N SER A 124 0.83 32.67 2.34
CA SER A 124 1.63 32.22 3.50
C SER A 124 1.52 33.16 4.71
N GLU A 125 1.35 34.45 4.49
CA GLU A 125 1.23 35.46 5.56
C GLU A 125 -0.09 35.39 6.33
N ILE A 126 -1.16 34.89 5.70
CA ILE A 126 -2.53 34.89 6.24
C ILE A 126 -3.11 33.49 6.44
N GLY A 127 -2.37 32.47 6.00
CA GLY A 127 -2.75 31.08 6.02
C GLY A 127 -1.86 30.26 6.95
N HIS A 128 -2.48 29.39 7.72
CA HIS A 128 -1.79 28.38 8.50
C HIS A 128 -2.31 27.01 8.12
N VAL A 129 -1.39 26.13 7.79
CA VAL A 129 -1.67 24.73 7.53
C VAL A 129 -1.38 23.94 8.80
N LYS A 130 -2.21 22.94 9.10
CA LYS A 130 -1.94 21.99 10.18
C LYS A 130 -1.52 20.67 9.57
N ASP A 131 -0.24 20.35 9.73
CA ASP A 131 0.30 19.08 9.28
C ASP A 131 -0.30 17.92 10.05
N LYS A 132 -0.60 16.85 9.32
CA LYS A 132 -0.90 15.56 9.92
C LYS A 132 0.40 15.01 10.49
N LYS A 133 0.47 14.84 11.81
CA LYS A 133 1.53 14.06 12.44
C LYS A 133 1.34 12.61 12.00
N LEU A 134 2.10 12.19 10.98
CA LEU A 134 2.20 10.78 10.66
C LEU A 134 2.75 10.08 11.91
N CYS A 135 2.14 8.97 12.30
CA CYS A 135 2.75 8.11 13.30
C CYS A 135 4.04 7.55 12.68
N ASP A 136 5.18 7.96 13.21
CA ASP A 136 6.43 7.23 12.98
C ASP A 136 6.22 5.84 13.57
N ILE A 137 5.92 4.87 12.70
CA ILE A 137 5.91 3.48 13.09
C ILE A 137 7.35 3.15 13.39
N ASN A 138 7.72 3.18 14.68
CA ASN A 138 8.94 2.52 15.11
C ASN A 138 8.84 1.09 14.60
N PRO A 139 9.83 0.59 13.84
CA PRO A 139 9.80 -0.79 13.37
C PRO A 139 9.63 -1.66 14.61
N GLN A 140 8.44 -2.27 14.75
CA GLN A 140 8.19 -3.23 15.81
C GLN A 140 9.33 -4.23 15.77
N GLU A 141 9.91 -4.56 16.93
CA GLU A 141 10.87 -5.66 17.04
C GLU A 141 10.42 -6.82 16.16
N ASN A 142 11.36 -7.42 15.43
CA ASN A 142 11.18 -8.47 14.44
C ASN A 142 10.50 -9.77 14.97
N SER A 143 9.82 -9.73 16.11
CA SER A 143 9.06 -10.82 16.71
C SER A 143 7.89 -11.31 15.84
N TRP A 144 7.45 -10.53 14.85
CA TRP A 144 6.41 -10.86 13.87
C TRP A 144 6.95 -11.21 12.48
N VAL A 145 8.29 -11.27 12.28
CA VAL A 145 8.85 -11.79 11.03
C VAL A 145 8.36 -13.21 10.86
N LEU A 146 7.49 -13.41 9.86
CA LEU A 146 7.08 -14.75 9.43
C LEU A 146 8.37 -15.47 9.06
N ASN A 147 8.84 -16.36 9.95
CA ASN A 147 10.04 -17.14 9.68
C ASN A 147 9.71 -18.15 8.58
N ILE A 148 9.81 -17.72 7.32
CA ILE A 148 9.56 -18.52 6.12
C ILE A 148 10.57 -19.68 6.02
N ALA A 149 11.61 -19.66 6.86
CA ALA A 149 12.63 -20.67 7.00
C ALA A 149 12.48 -21.53 8.26
N ARG A 150 11.42 -21.38 9.09
CA ARG A 150 11.26 -22.14 10.36
C ARG A 150 11.38 -23.65 10.17
N ASN A 151 11.03 -24.15 8.97
CA ASN A 151 11.16 -25.54 8.55
C ASN A 151 11.99 -25.73 7.27
N LYS A 152 12.77 -24.72 6.84
CA LYS A 152 13.66 -24.85 5.68
C LYS A 152 15.09 -24.96 6.18
N LYS A 153 15.79 -26.01 5.77
CA LYS A 153 17.24 -26.14 5.99
C LYS A 153 17.95 -24.96 5.32
N ALA A 154 18.98 -24.44 5.96
CA ALA A 154 19.81 -23.41 5.35
C ALA A 154 20.38 -23.94 4.03
N LEU A 155 20.48 -23.10 3.00
CA LEU A 155 21.09 -23.50 1.73
C LEU A 155 22.58 -23.80 2.00
N GLY A 156 22.92 -25.09 2.08
CA GLY A 156 24.25 -25.56 2.49
C GLY A 156 24.29 -26.35 3.81
N GLU A 157 23.19 -26.48 4.54
CA GLU A 157 23.07 -27.43 5.65
C GLU A 157 23.05 -28.87 5.09
N THR A 158 24.24 -29.39 4.88
CA THR A 158 24.48 -30.82 4.82
C THR A 158 23.97 -31.42 6.13
N LEU A 159 22.96 -32.28 6.03
CA LEU A 159 22.73 -33.29 7.06
C LEU A 159 24.09 -33.94 7.30
N ARG A 160 24.72 -33.71 8.46
CA ARG A 160 25.78 -34.63 8.90
C ARG A 160 25.06 -35.96 9.07
N PRO A 161 25.28 -36.96 8.20
CA PRO A 161 24.77 -38.27 8.50
C PRO A 161 25.44 -38.66 9.81
N ARG A 162 24.66 -39.13 10.77
CA ARG A 162 25.19 -39.71 12.00
C ARG A 162 25.81 -41.05 11.59
N ILE A 163 27.02 -40.99 11.06
CA ILE A 163 27.87 -42.16 10.89
C ILE A 163 28.39 -42.49 12.29
N SER A 164 27.86 -43.57 12.84
CA SER A 164 28.54 -44.29 13.92
C SER A 164 29.85 -44.79 13.33
N MET A 165 30.96 -44.32 13.89
CA MET A 165 32.32 -44.66 13.47
C MET A 165 32.47 -46.18 13.39
N ASP A 166 32.95 -46.66 12.25
CA ASP A 166 34.22 -47.36 12.28
C ASP A 166 35.05 -46.95 11.06
N SER A 167 36.27 -46.51 11.35
CA SER A 167 37.39 -46.25 10.44
C SER A 167 37.20 -45.17 9.35
N LEU A 168 37.73 -43.99 9.64
CA LEU A 168 38.21 -43.04 8.64
C LEU A 168 39.41 -43.65 7.91
N HIS A 169 39.25 -44.01 6.64
CA HIS A 169 40.36 -44.04 5.68
C HIS A 169 40.04 -43.10 4.52
N ILE A 170 40.88 -42.07 4.42
CA ILE A 170 41.02 -41.20 3.26
C ILE A 170 41.79 -42.01 2.21
N GLY A 171 41.26 -42.05 0.99
CA GLY A 171 41.94 -42.59 -0.16
C GLY A 171 41.25 -43.79 -0.78
N GLU A 172 40.96 -43.63 -2.08
CA GLU A 172 40.79 -44.67 -3.10
C GLU A 172 39.42 -45.35 -3.28
N SER A 173 39.03 -45.30 -4.55
CA SER A 173 37.90 -45.88 -5.29
C SER A 173 37.38 -47.23 -4.77
N SER A 174 36.05 -47.36 -4.66
CA SER A 174 35.39 -48.66 -4.46
C SER A 174 34.16 -48.82 -5.35
N GLU A 175 34.35 -49.52 -6.47
CA GLU A 175 33.43 -49.94 -7.53
C GLU A 175 32.32 -50.94 -7.09
N ARG A 176 31.87 -50.97 -5.83
CA ARG A 176 31.10 -52.13 -5.31
C ARG A 176 29.59 -51.98 -5.13
N ASN A 177 28.99 -50.79 -5.24
CA ASN A 177 27.57 -50.63 -4.90
C ASN A 177 26.60 -50.56 -6.11
N ASP A 178 27.10 -50.24 -7.30
CA ASP A 178 26.24 -50.08 -8.48
C ASP A 178 25.70 -51.41 -9.02
N ASN A 179 26.47 -52.50 -8.89
CA ASN A 179 26.07 -53.82 -9.40
C ASN A 179 24.84 -54.40 -8.68
N ASN A 180 24.66 -54.11 -7.39
CA ASN A 180 23.49 -54.57 -6.64
C ASN A 180 22.23 -53.77 -7.00
N LEU A 181 22.39 -52.48 -7.29
CA LEU A 181 21.28 -51.63 -7.74
C LEU A 181 20.80 -52.03 -9.14
N ILE A 182 21.74 -52.26 -10.06
CA ILE A 182 21.46 -52.70 -11.43
C ILE A 182 20.82 -54.09 -11.43
N ARG A 183 21.32 -55.03 -10.61
CA ARG A 183 20.72 -56.37 -10.48
C ARG A 183 19.30 -56.31 -9.92
N HIS A 184 19.05 -55.45 -8.95
CA HIS A 184 17.70 -55.26 -8.39
C HIS A 184 16.74 -54.60 -9.39
N MET A 185 17.21 -53.68 -10.22
CA MET A 185 16.43 -53.13 -11.33
C MET A 185 16.11 -54.18 -12.39
N SER A 186 17.06 -55.03 -12.76
CA SER A 186 16.85 -56.10 -13.75
C SER A 186 15.75 -57.07 -13.31
N LEU A 187 15.78 -57.50 -12.04
CA LEU A 187 14.77 -58.41 -11.49
C LEU A 187 13.36 -57.82 -11.51
N LYS A 188 13.22 -56.51 -11.29
CA LYS A 188 11.93 -55.82 -11.39
C LYS A 188 11.42 -55.72 -12.83
N ILE A 189 12.31 -55.49 -13.79
CA ILE A 189 11.95 -55.44 -15.22
C ILE A 189 11.50 -56.82 -15.70
N ASP A 190 12.19 -57.89 -15.29
CA ASP A 190 11.82 -59.26 -15.66
C ASP A 190 10.47 -59.69 -15.06
N SER A 191 10.18 -59.29 -13.82
CA SER A 191 8.87 -59.51 -13.21
C SER A 191 7.75 -58.76 -13.95
N LEU A 192 8.01 -57.53 -14.40
CA LEU A 192 7.04 -56.75 -15.16
C LEU A 192 6.76 -57.37 -16.54
N ARG A 193 7.79 -57.93 -17.18
CA ARG A 193 7.66 -58.64 -18.46
C ARG A 193 6.79 -59.89 -18.36
N GLN A 194 6.91 -60.65 -17.26
CA GLN A 194 6.06 -61.82 -17.01
C GLN A 194 4.59 -61.43 -16.79
N ASN A 195 4.35 -60.35 -16.04
CA ASN A 195 3.00 -59.85 -15.82
C ASN A 195 2.34 -59.37 -17.13
N ILE A 196 3.11 -58.68 -17.99
CA ILE A 196 2.62 -58.25 -19.30
C ILE A 196 2.32 -59.46 -20.20
N LYS A 197 3.15 -60.51 -20.18
CA LYS A 197 2.87 -61.75 -20.94
C LYS A 197 1.57 -62.42 -20.50
N GLN A 198 1.36 -62.56 -19.19
CA GLN A 198 0.12 -63.13 -18.65
C GLN A 198 -1.11 -62.31 -19.04
N ILE A 199 -1.03 -60.98 -18.99
CA ILE A 199 -2.11 -60.10 -19.45
C ILE A 199 -2.35 -60.24 -20.96
N THR A 200 -1.30 -60.43 -21.75
CA THR A 200 -1.42 -60.57 -23.22
C THR A 200 -2.01 -61.93 -23.61
N GLU A 201 -1.72 -62.99 -22.86
CA GLU A 201 -2.31 -64.32 -23.07
C GLU A 201 -3.80 -64.35 -22.69
N ILE A 202 -4.22 -63.60 -21.66
CA ILE A 202 -5.63 -63.45 -21.26
C ILE A 202 -6.47 -62.65 -22.28
N ILE A 203 -5.83 -61.80 -23.09
CA ILE A 203 -6.52 -60.96 -24.09
C ILE A 203 -6.68 -61.66 -25.46
N ASN A 204 -5.97 -62.77 -25.69
CA ASN A 204 -5.97 -63.52 -26.95
C ASN A 204 -6.71 -64.88 -26.89
N GLU A 205 -7.43 -65.18 -25.80
CA GLU A 205 -8.50 -66.20 -25.73
C GLU A 205 -9.88 -65.54 -25.89
#